data_AF-A0A7Y4R8J2-F1
#
_entry.id   AF-A0A7Y4R8J2-F1
#
_cell.length_a   1.000
_cell.length_b   1.000
_cell.length_c   1.000
_cell.angle_alpha   90.00
_cell.angle_beta   90.00
_cell.angle_gamma   90.00
#
_symmetry.space_group_name_H-M   'P 1'
#
loop_
_entity.id
_entity.type
_entity.pdbx_description
1 polymer ?
#
loop_
_entity_poly.entity_id
_entity_poly.type
_entity_poly.pdbx_seq_one_letter_code
_entity_poly.pdbx_strand_id
1 'polypeptide(L)'
;MLDMCAFSDLMREHPAMDRRLAARSPNDRVLICSIVRGEVLYGLHRLPDGRRRQRLAAKASALFREFSCAPVPEGAADRYAELQSGRPPDIGRGQGEFND
;
A
#
# COMPACT_ATOMS: atom_id res chain seq x y z
N MET A 1 -2.88 3.76 3.63
CA MET A 1 -2.12 2.80 2.81
C MET A 1 -2.52 3.03 1.36
N LEU A 2 -1.56 3.21 0.45
CA LEU A 2 -1.87 3.33 -0.98
C LEU A 2 -2.02 1.94 -1.59
N ASP A 3 -3.00 1.81 -2.48
CA ASP A 3 -3.14 0.64 -3.35
C ASP A 3 -2.28 0.80 -4.61
N MET A 4 -2.25 -0.25 -5.43
CA MET A 4 -1.50 -0.30 -6.68
C MET A 4 -1.93 0.78 -7.67
N CYS A 5 -3.24 1.03 -7.77
CA CYS A 5 -3.80 2.02 -8.68
C CYS A 5 -3.32 3.43 -8.32
N ALA A 6 -3.42 3.82 -7.04
CA ALA A 6 -2.93 5.11 -6.56
C ALA A 6 -1.41 5.25 -6.68
N PHE A 7 -0.65 4.15 -6.52
CA PHE A 7 0.80 4.17 -6.73
C PHE A 7 1.18 4.33 -8.21
N SER A 8 0.46 3.66 -9.11
CA SER A 8 0.64 3.82 -10.56
C SER A 8 0.37 5.24 -11.03
N ASP A 9 -0.65 5.89 -10.45
CA ASP A 9 -0.97 7.29 -10.77
C ASP A 9 0.09 8.26 -10.24
N LEU A 10 0.69 7.99 -9.08
CA LEU A 10 1.89 8.72 -8.63
C LEU A 10 3.07 8.52 -9.59
N MET A 11 3.32 7.30 -10.07
CA MET A 11 4.39 7.04 -11.04
C MET A 11 4.18 7.75 -12.39
N ARG A 12 2.91 8.01 -12.74
CA ARG A 12 2.51 8.77 -13.93
C ARG A 12 2.57 10.29 -13.73
N GLU A 13 2.93 10.78 -12.54
CA GLU A 13 2.90 12.21 -12.18
C GLU A 13 1.51 12.79 -12.40
N HIS A 14 0.48 12.04 -12.00
CA HIS A 14 -0.89 12.50 -12.20
C HIS A 14 -1.17 13.71 -11.28
N PRO A 15 -1.51 14.90 -11.82
CA PRO A 15 -1.54 16.16 -11.05
C PRO A 15 -2.53 16.17 -9.88
N ALA A 16 -3.52 15.28 -9.90
CA ALA A 16 -4.49 15.11 -8.83
C ALA A 16 -3.90 14.39 -7.60
N MET A 17 -2.96 13.46 -7.82
CA MET A 17 -2.30 12.74 -6.73
C MET A 17 -1.25 13.60 -6.03
N ASP A 18 -0.51 14.41 -6.78
CA ASP A 18 0.44 15.37 -6.20
C ASP A 18 -0.28 16.41 -5.33
N ARG A 19 -1.42 16.95 -5.81
CA ARG A 19 -2.27 17.83 -5.01
C ARG A 19 -2.80 17.16 -3.74
N ARG A 20 -3.20 15.88 -3.85
CA ARG A 20 -3.67 15.10 -2.70
C ARG A 20 -2.55 14.77 -1.71
N LEU A 21 -1.30 14.68 -2.16
CA LEU A 21 -0.13 14.51 -1.30
C LEU A 21 0.23 15.83 -0.60
N ALA A 22 0.16 16.95 -1.34
CA ALA A 22 0.45 18.29 -0.84
C ALA A 22 -0.60 18.82 0.16
N ALA A 23 -1.86 18.38 0.03
CA ALA A 23 -2.96 18.76 0.93
C ALA A 23 -2.98 17.98 2.25
N ARG A 24 -2.00 17.12 2.51
CA ARG A 24 -1.95 16.31 3.74
C ARG A 24 -1.47 17.14 4.93
N SER A 25 -1.89 16.73 6.12
CA SER A 25 -1.31 17.26 7.35
C SER A 25 0.15 16.81 7.46
N PRO A 26 1.07 17.63 8.01
CA PRO A 26 2.47 17.24 8.25
C PRO A 26 2.62 15.95 9.08
N ASN A 27 1.61 15.58 9.86
CA ASN A 27 1.59 14.35 10.67
C ASN A 27 1.07 13.12 9.92
N ASP A 28 0.51 13.27 8.72
CA ASP A 28 -0.02 12.16 7.94
C ASP A 28 1.12 11.38 7.28
N ARG A 29 1.33 10.14 7.73
CA ARG A 29 2.30 9.25 7.10
C ARG A 29 1.68 8.56 5.88
N VAL A 30 2.44 8.53 4.78
CA VAL A 30 2.07 7.78 3.59
C VAL A 30 2.79 6.44 3.62
N LEU A 31 2.01 5.35 3.58
CA LEU A 31 2.50 3.98 3.63
C LEU A 31 2.07 3.24 2.37
N ILE A 32 2.99 2.43 1.83
CA ILE A 32 2.67 1.34 0.91
C ILE A 32 2.78 0.01 1.65
N CYS A 33 2.09 -1.04 1.21
CA CYS A 33 2.32 -2.39 1.74
C CYS A 33 3.32 -3.17 0.89
N SER A 34 3.83 -4.26 1.44
CA SER A 34 4.75 -5.18 0.77
C SER A 34 4.21 -5.72 -0.56
N ILE A 35 2.89 -5.91 -0.67
CA ILE A 35 2.23 -6.35 -1.92
C ILE A 35 2.41 -5.31 -3.02
N VAL A 36 2.06 -4.04 -2.75
CA VAL A 36 2.21 -2.94 -3.73
C VAL A 36 3.67 -2.76 -4.15
N ARG A 37 4.61 -2.86 -3.20
CA ARG A 37 6.04 -2.84 -3.52
C ARG A 37 6.43 -3.98 -4.47
N GLY A 38 5.92 -5.19 -4.20
CA GLY A 38 6.13 -6.37 -5.05
C GLY A 38 5.59 -6.18 -6.46
N GLU A 39 4.37 -5.66 -6.61
CA GLU A 39 3.73 -5.41 -7.92
C GLU A 39 4.52 -4.40 -8.76
N VAL A 40 5.04 -3.35 -8.14
CA VAL A 40 5.89 -2.35 -8.81
C VAL A 40 7.18 -2.99 -9.31
N LEU A 41 7.86 -3.75 -8.46
CA LEU A 41 9.10 -4.46 -8.84
C LEU A 41 8.85 -5.48 -9.95
N TYR A 42 7.74 -6.22 -9.87
CA TYR A 42 7.31 -7.15 -10.91
C TYR A 42 7.12 -6.42 -12.26
N GLY A 43 6.40 -5.29 -12.27
CA GLY A 43 6.23 -4.47 -13.45
C GLY A 43 7.56 -4.00 -14.06
N LEU A 44 8.51 -3.58 -13.21
CA LEU A 44 9.85 -3.17 -13.66
C LEU A 44 10.67 -4.32 -14.24
N HIS A 45 10.61 -5.52 -13.65
CA HIS A 45 11.33 -6.70 -14.15
C HIS A 45 10.80 -7.20 -15.50
N ARG A 46 9.53 -6.94 -15.82
CA ARG A 46 8.92 -7.32 -17.10
C ARG A 46 9.21 -6.37 -18.25
N LEU A 47 9.78 -5.20 -17.96
CA LEU A 47 10.16 -4.26 -19.02
C LEU A 47 11.45 -4.72 -19.71
N PRO A 48 11.52 -4.66 -21.05
CA PRO A 48 12.79 -4.81 -21.74
C PRO A 48 13.82 -3.80 -21.22
N ASP A 49 15.09 -4.19 -21.29
CA ASP A 49 16.17 -3.27 -20.99
C ASP A 49 16.12 -2.04 -21.90
N GLY A 50 16.31 -0.87 -21.30
CA GLY A 50 16.30 0.40 -22.02
C GLY A 50 15.77 1.57 -21.21
N ARG A 51 15.67 2.71 -21.88
CA ARG A 51 15.34 4.02 -21.28
C ARG A 51 14.05 4.00 -20.46
N ARG A 52 13.02 3.28 -20.92
CA ARG A 52 11.73 3.18 -20.22
C ARG A 52 11.87 2.50 -18.86
N ARG A 53 12.57 1.36 -18.80
CA ARG A 53 12.82 0.62 -17.55
C ARG A 53 13.64 1.46 -16.58
N GLN A 54 14.72 2.08 -17.06
CA GLN A 54 15.58 2.94 -16.25
C GLN A 54 14.82 4.12 -15.64
N ARG A 55 14.03 4.84 -16.45
CA ARG A 55 13.24 5.98 -15.99
C ARG A 55 12.23 5.58 -14.91
N LEU A 56 11.49 4.49 -15.12
CA LEU A 56 10.50 4.02 -14.15
C LEU A 56 11.15 3.47 -12.88
N ALA A 57 12.29 2.81 -12.99
CA ALA A 57 13.05 2.31 -11.84
C ALA A 57 13.57 3.46 -10.96
N ALA A 58 14.06 4.55 -11.57
CA ALA A 58 14.50 5.74 -10.85
C ALA A 58 13.33 6.39 -10.08
N LYS A 59 12.16 6.54 -10.72
CA LYS A 59 10.94 7.05 -10.06
C LYS A 59 10.48 6.16 -8.91
N ALA A 60 10.37 4.86 -9.13
CA ALA A 60 9.98 3.91 -8.09
C ALA A 60 10.94 3.97 -6.88
N SER A 61 12.25 4.08 -7.15
CA SER A 61 13.27 4.18 -6.10
C SER A 61 13.16 5.46 -5.28
N ALA A 62 12.79 6.59 -5.90
CA ALA A 62 12.49 7.83 -5.18
C ALA A 62 11.27 7.66 -4.26
N LEU A 63 10.16 7.14 -4.79
CA LEU A 63 8.94 6.92 -4.02
C LEU A 63 9.12 5.90 -2.88
N PHE A 64 9.94 4.86 -3.08
CA PHE A 64 10.26 3.89 -2.02
C PHE A 64 11.12 4.46 -0.89
N ARG A 65 11.84 5.56 -1.12
CA ARG A 65 12.57 6.27 -0.06
C ARG A 65 11.67 7.25 0.68
N GLU A 66 10.68 7.80 -0.01
CA GLU A 66 9.72 8.73 0.56
C GLU A 66 8.67 8.02 1.43
N PHE A 67 8.22 6.84 1.01
CA PHE A 67 7.17 6.09 1.70
C PHE A 67 7.72 4.89 2.46
N SER A 68 7.26 4.71 3.71
CA SER A 68 7.57 3.48 4.44
C SER A 68 6.76 2.31 3.86
N CYS A 69 7.42 1.17 3.69
CA CYS A 69 6.79 -0.08 3.25
C CYS A 69 6.43 -0.92 4.47
N ALA A 70 5.14 -1.06 4.77
CA ALA A 70 4.65 -1.88 5.88
C ALA A 70 4.49 -3.35 5.45
N PRO A 71 4.81 -4.33 6.33
CA PRO A 71 4.42 -5.71 6.12
C PRO A 71 2.89 -5.84 6.14
N VAL A 72 2.36 -6.82 5.42
CA VAL A 72 0.94 -7.21 5.55
C VAL A 72 0.86 -8.24 6.67
N PRO A 73 0.26 -7.92 7.82
CA PRO A 73 0.10 -8.89 8.91
C PRO A 73 -0.96 -9.94 8.54
N GLU A 74 -0.87 -11.13 9.13
CA GLU A 74 -1.84 -12.22 8.89
C GLU A 74 -3.29 -11.77 9.14
N GLY A 75 -3.53 -11.03 10.22
CA GLY A 75 -4.86 -10.51 10.56
C GLY A 75 -5.46 -9.55 9.50
N ALA A 76 -4.68 -9.04 8.54
CA ALA A 76 -5.23 -8.32 7.40
C ALA A 76 -6.05 -9.23 6.47
N ALA A 77 -5.68 -10.51 6.37
CA ALA A 77 -6.43 -11.50 5.59
C ALA A 77 -7.78 -11.82 6.24
N ASP A 78 -7.81 -11.96 7.57
CA ASP A 78 -9.05 -12.17 8.32
C ASP A 78 -10.00 -11.01 8.14
N ARG A 79 -9.51 -9.77 8.30
CA ARG A 79 -10.31 -8.56 8.06
C ARG A 79 -10.80 -8.43 6.63
N TYR A 80 -9.98 -8.82 5.66
CA TYR A 80 -10.40 -8.85 4.26
C TYR A 80 -11.57 -9.84 4.04
N ALA A 81 -11.49 -11.03 4.64
CA ALA A 81 -12.56 -12.03 4.56
C ALA A 81 -13.85 -11.53 5.21
N GLU A 82 -13.78 -10.88 6.38
CA GLU A 82 -14.94 -10.23 7.02
C GLU A 82 -15.61 -9.23 6.07
N LEU A 83 -14.84 -8.30 5.52
CA LEU A 83 -15.35 -7.26 4.62
C LEU A 83 -16.05 -7.86 3.39
N GLN A 84 -15.47 -8.89 2.77
CA GLN A 84 -16.05 -9.50 1.57
C GLN A 84 -17.22 -10.43 1.84
N SER A 85 -17.28 -11.03 3.03
CA SER A 85 -18.40 -11.88 3.41
C SER A 85 -19.69 -11.11 3.69
N GLY A 86 -19.62 -9.77 3.81
CA GLY A 86 -20.74 -8.94 4.27
C GLY A 86 -21.16 -9.23 5.72
N ARG A 87 -20.41 -10.09 6.43
CA ARG A 87 -20.63 -10.43 7.82
C ARG A 87 -20.13 -9.27 8.67
N PRO A 88 -20.96 -8.73 9.59
CA PRO A 88 -20.47 -7.71 10.52
C PRO A 88 -19.30 -8.30 11.32
N PRO A 89 -18.27 -7.49 11.62
CA PRO A 89 -17.09 -7.96 12.36
C PRO A 89 -17.56 -8.60 13.66
N ASP A 90 -16.99 -9.76 13.99
CA ASP A 90 -17.28 -10.40 15.28
C ASP A 90 -16.70 -9.50 16.38
N ILE A 91 -17.56 -8.69 16.99
CA ILE A 91 -17.22 -7.86 18.14
C ILE A 91 -17.15 -8.84 19.31
N GLY A 92 -16.00 -9.52 19.42
CA GLY A 92 -15.77 -10.55 20.42
C GLY A 92 -16.29 -10.10 21.78
N ARG A 93 -17.25 -10.85 22.32
CA ARG A 93 -17.61 -10.74 23.74
C ARG A 93 -16.32 -10.93 24.54
N GLY A 94 -16.10 -10.01 25.46
CA GLY A 94 -14.85 -9.81 26.17
C GLY A 94 -14.27 -11.10 26.77
N GLN A 95 -12.94 -11.09 26.81
CA GLN A 95 -12.15 -11.94 27.69
C GLN A 95 -12.62 -11.77 29.15
N GLY A 96 -12.88 -12.90 29.80
CA GLY A 96 -13.33 -13.05 31.18
C GLY A 96 -14.25 -14.27 31.20
N GLU A 97 -13.90 -15.43 31.73
CA GLU A 97 -13.18 -15.70 32.97
C GLU A 97 -12.41 -17.03 32.84
N PHE A 98 -11.12 -17.01 33.15
CA PHE A 98 -10.43 -18.15 33.73
C PHE A 98 -9.99 -17.69 35.12
N ASN A 99 -10.76 -18.05 36.14
CA ASN A 99 -10.22 -18.34 37.47
C ASN A 99 -11.23 -19.16 38.30
N ASP A 100 -10.76 -20.36 38.71
CA ASP A 100 -11.33 -21.39 39.61
C ASP A 100 -12.78 -21.88 39.40
#